data_AF-A0A3B8UNB1-F1
#
_entry.id   AF-A0A3B8UNB1-F1
#
_cell.length_a   1.000
_cell.length_b   1.000
_cell.length_c   1.000
_cell.angle_alpha   90.00
_cell.angle_beta   90.00
_cell.angle_gamma   90.00
#
_symmetry.space_group_name_H-M   'P 1'
#
loop_
_entity.id
_entity.type
_entity.pdbx_description
1 polymer ?
#
loop_
_entity_poly.entity_id
_entity_poly.type
_entity_poly.pdbx_seq_one_letter_code
_entity_poly.pdbx_strand_id
1 'polypeptide(L)'
;MAGLNFVGNAAYEEVILDDESDAIQVAQFEFIPWILSQCSSVIEARTKLSQMRLTKTPFSKQLPAAQLHWIIADKDDCIVVESMKDGLHVYDNP
;
A
#
# COMPACT_ATOMS: atom_id res chain seq x y z
N MET A 1 -11.50 3.04 0.91
CA MET A 1 -10.06 3.34 0.71
C MET A 1 -9.91 4.35 -0.41
N ALA A 2 -9.00 5.32 -0.27
CA ALA A 2 -8.69 6.32 -1.29
C ALA A 2 -7.19 6.60 -1.31
N GLY A 3 -6.62 6.85 -2.50
CA GLY A 3 -5.25 7.29 -2.68
C GLY A 3 -5.20 8.79 -3.00
N LEU A 4 -4.30 9.53 -2.34
CA LEU A 4 -4.13 10.97 -2.51
C LEU A 4 -2.66 11.30 -2.84
N ASN A 5 -2.43 12.40 -3.56
CA ASN A 5 -1.08 12.81 -3.97
C ASN A 5 -0.15 12.96 -2.77
N PHE A 6 1.01 12.31 -2.85
CA PHE A 6 2.07 12.33 -1.84
C PHE A 6 3.46 12.48 -2.48
N VAL A 7 3.53 13.42 -3.41
CA VAL A 7 4.69 13.66 -4.28
C VAL A 7 5.90 14.09 -3.46
N GLY A 8 7.06 13.46 -3.72
CA GLY A 8 8.33 13.71 -3.04
C GLY A 8 8.54 12.86 -1.78
N ASN A 9 7.46 12.35 -1.18
CA ASN A 9 7.51 11.56 0.04
C ASN A 9 7.30 10.07 -0.24
N ALA A 10 6.44 9.72 -1.20
CA ALA A 10 6.16 8.35 -1.56
C ALA A 10 7.42 7.64 -2.09
N ALA A 11 7.77 6.50 -1.48
CA ALA A 11 8.80 5.60 -1.96
C ALA A 11 8.30 4.16 -1.86
N TYR A 12 8.56 3.37 -2.90
CA TYR A 12 8.14 1.97 -2.98
C TYR A 12 9.34 1.09 -3.27
N GLU A 13 9.23 -0.17 -2.89
CA GLU A 13 10.28 -1.16 -3.04
C GLU A 13 10.46 -1.61 -4.50
N GLU A 14 11.64 -2.16 -4.80
CA GLU A 14 11.85 -2.92 -6.03
C GLU A 14 11.19 -4.30 -5.91
N VAL A 15 10.87 -4.90 -7.06
CA VAL A 15 10.46 -6.31 -7.09
C VAL A 15 11.67 -7.19 -6.76
N ILE A 16 11.51 -8.12 -5.83
CA ILE A 16 12.50 -9.13 -5.46
C ILE A 16 12.10 -10.44 -6.15
N LEU A 17 12.89 -10.90 -7.12
CA LEU A 17 12.57 -12.09 -7.91
C LEU A 17 12.84 -13.40 -7.16
N ASP A 18 13.87 -13.40 -6.31
CA ASP A 18 14.28 -14.54 -5.48
C ASP A 18 13.95 -14.25 -4.01
N ASP A 19 12.71 -13.80 -3.76
CA ASP A 19 12.26 -13.48 -2.40
C ASP A 19 11.99 -14.78 -1.64
N GLU A 20 12.84 -15.09 -0.67
CA GLU A 20 12.63 -16.21 0.27
C GLU A 20 11.64 -15.85 1.39
N SER A 21 11.18 -14.59 1.46
CA SER A 21 10.17 -14.18 2.43
C SER A 21 8.75 -14.51 1.97
N ASP A 22 7.87 -14.78 2.92
CA ASP A 22 6.42 -14.96 2.67
C ASP A 22 5.70 -13.63 2.36
N ALA A 23 6.43 -12.54 2.13
CA ALA A 23 5.85 -11.23 1.91
C ALA A 23 5.22 -11.12 0.51
N ILE A 24 3.96 -10.72 0.46
CA ILE A 24 3.25 -10.53 -0.80
C ILE A 24 3.70 -9.22 -1.44
N GLN A 25 4.25 -9.28 -2.65
CA GLN A 25 4.64 -8.10 -3.41
C GLN A 25 3.44 -7.57 -4.20
N VAL A 26 2.99 -6.36 -3.89
CA VAL A 26 1.81 -5.71 -4.49
C VAL A 26 2.26 -4.48 -5.27
N ALA A 27 1.88 -4.36 -6.54
CA ALA A 27 2.18 -3.12 -7.27
C ALA A 27 1.35 -1.96 -6.73
N GLN A 28 1.91 -0.76 -6.73
CA GLN A 28 1.21 0.45 -6.25
C GLN A 28 -0.21 0.60 -6.84
N PHE A 29 -0.39 0.31 -8.13
CA PHE A 29 -1.68 0.44 -8.81
C PHE A 29 -2.69 -0.67 -8.45
N GLU A 30 -2.21 -1.81 -7.95
CA GLU A 30 -3.05 -2.94 -7.50
C GLU A 30 -3.52 -2.78 -6.07
N PHE A 31 -2.91 -1.87 -5.31
CA PHE A 31 -3.08 -1.79 -3.86
C PHE A 31 -4.55 -1.59 -3.43
N ILE A 32 -5.30 -0.72 -4.12
CA ILE A 32 -6.72 -0.50 -3.82
C ILE A 32 -7.55 -1.78 -4.09
N PRO A 33 -7.52 -2.36 -5.31
CA PRO A 33 -8.17 -3.64 -5.57
C PRO A 33 -7.77 -4.74 -4.58
N TRP A 34 -6.47 -4.84 -4.27
CA TRP A 34 -5.93 -5.87 -3.39
C TRP A 34 -6.52 -5.75 -1.98
N ILE A 35 -6.56 -4.57 -1.36
CA ILE A 35 -7.18 -4.42 -0.04
C ILE A 35 -8.70 -4.66 -0.13
N LEU A 36 -9.39 -3.99 -1.05
CA LEU A 36 -10.86 -3.98 -1.07
C LEU A 36 -11.50 -5.30 -1.50
N SER A 37 -10.76 -6.21 -2.15
CA SER A 37 -11.29 -7.52 -2.54
C SER A 37 -11.23 -8.56 -1.43
N GLN A 38 -10.47 -8.32 -0.35
CA GLN A 38 -10.18 -9.35 0.67
C GLN A 38 -10.31 -8.88 2.12
N CYS A 39 -10.56 -7.59 2.35
CA CYS A 39 -10.75 -7.02 3.67
C CYS A 39 -12.15 -6.42 3.81
N SER A 40 -12.84 -6.79 4.89
CA SER A 40 -14.13 -6.26 5.33
C SER A 40 -14.01 -5.26 6.48
N SER A 41 -12.83 -5.16 7.10
CA SER A 41 -12.53 -4.22 8.20
C SER A 41 -11.11 -3.65 8.10
N VAL A 42 -10.87 -2.55 8.83
CA VAL A 42 -9.55 -1.92 9.02
C VAL A 42 -8.59 -2.86 9.76
N ILE A 43 -9.09 -3.68 10.69
CA ILE A 43 -8.29 -4.69 11.40
C ILE A 43 -7.73 -5.73 10.42
N GLU A 44 -8.56 -6.22 9.50
CA GLU A 44 -8.12 -7.16 8.44
C GLU A 44 -7.12 -6.48 7.50
N ALA A 45 -7.37 -5.22 7.13
CA ALA A 45 -6.43 -4.44 6.32
C ALA A 45 -5.07 -4.30 7.02
N ARG A 46 -5.02 -3.99 8.32
CA ARG A 46 -3.77 -3.93 9.11
C ARG A 46 -3.00 -5.24 9.08
N THR A 47 -3.70 -6.36 9.20
CA THR A 47 -3.09 -7.69 9.14
C THR A 47 -2.49 -7.98 7.77
N LYS A 48 -3.16 -7.58 6.68
CA LYS A 48 -2.64 -7.72 5.32
C LYS A 48 -1.44 -6.82 5.07
N LEU A 49 -1.48 -5.58 5.55
CA LEU A 49 -0.41 -4.59 5.39
C LEU A 49 0.91 -5.06 6.02
N SER A 50 0.88 -5.79 7.14
CA SER A 50 2.10 -6.31 7.78
C SER A 50 2.76 -7.48 7.04
N GLN A 51 2.08 -8.04 6.04
CA GLN A 51 2.53 -9.21 5.28
C GLN A 51 2.84 -8.88 3.81
N MET A 52 2.92 -7.60 3.45
CA MET A 52 3.12 -7.18 2.07
C MET A 52 4.25 -6.16 1.90
N ARG A 53 4.78 -6.10 0.68
CA ARG A 53 5.71 -5.06 0.20
C ARG A 53 5.05 -4.30 -0.93
N LEU A 54 5.06 -2.97 -0.85
CA LEU A 54 4.50 -2.12 -1.90
C LEU A 54 5.60 -1.85 -2.94
N THR A 55 5.39 -2.26 -4.18
CA THR A 55 6.42 -2.17 -5.23
C THR A 55 6.16 -1.01 -6.19
N LYS A 56 7.22 -0.43 -6.75
CA LYS A 56 7.15 0.62 -7.77
C LYS A 56 6.87 0.10 -9.18
N THR A 57 6.37 -1.12 -9.30
CA THR A 57 6.01 -1.73 -10.59
C THR A 57 5.02 -0.81 -11.32
N PRO A 58 5.39 -0.30 -12.51
CA PRO A 58 4.51 0.58 -13.26
C PRO A 58 3.35 -0.21 -13.88
N PHE A 59 2.19 0.42 -14.04
CA PHE A 59 1.08 -0.20 -14.77
C PHE A 59 1.45 -0.45 -16.24
N SER A 60 2.13 0.53 -16.84
CA SER A 60 2.69 0.41 -18.19
C SER A 60 3.87 1.37 -18.37
N LYS A 61 4.58 1.28 -19.50
CA LYS A 61 5.67 2.21 -19.82
C LYS A 61 5.21 3.68 -19.87
N GLN A 62 3.95 3.93 -20.20
CA GLN A 62 3.37 5.27 -20.29
C GLN A 62 2.75 5.75 -18.96
N LEU A 63 2.49 4.82 -18.03
CA LEU A 63 1.83 5.08 -16.75
C LEU A 63 2.73 4.59 -15.60
N PRO A 64 3.71 5.40 -15.19
CA PRO A 64 4.57 5.07 -14.06
C PRO A 64 3.78 5.00 -12.75
N ALA A 65 4.36 4.39 -11.72
CA ALA A 65 3.74 4.34 -10.39
C ALA A 65 3.47 5.77 -9.88
N ALA A 66 2.22 6.02 -9.49
CA ALA A 66 1.81 7.29 -8.93
C ALA A 66 2.40 7.44 -7.52
N GLN A 67 2.70 8.68 -7.12
CA GLN A 67 3.22 8.97 -5.78
C GLN A 67 2.05 9.29 -4.86
N LEU A 68 1.64 8.31 -4.05
CA LEU A 68 0.42 8.38 -3.25
C LEU A 68 0.69 7.95 -1.80
N HIS A 69 -0.17 8.44 -0.92
CA HIS A 69 -0.49 7.80 0.35
C HIS A 69 -1.97 7.42 0.35
N TRP A 70 -2.41 6.64 1.34
CA TRP A 70 -3.77 6.12 1.36
C TRP A 70 -4.47 6.34 2.68
N ILE A 71 -5.77 6.58 2.59
CA ILE A 71 -6.69 6.52 3.72
C ILE A 71 -7.53 5.24 3.57
N ILE A 72 -7.57 4.41 4.60
CA ILE A 72 -8.39 3.19 4.69
C ILE A 72 -9.29 3.34 5.91
N ALA A 73 -10.60 3.16 5.74
CA ALA A 73 -11.56 3.33 6.81
C ALA A 73 -12.68 2.30 6.67
N ASP A 74 -13.26 1.92 7.81
CA ASP A 74 -14.53 1.22 7.92
C ASP A 74 -15.50 2.03 8.79
N LYS A 75 -16.46 1.37 9.44
CA LYS A 75 -17.47 2.05 10.29
C LYS A 75 -16.96 2.43 11.67
N ASP A 76 -15.87 1.81 12.14
CA ASP A 76 -15.37 1.91 13.50
C ASP A 76 -14.01 2.63 13.53
N ASP A 77 -13.16 2.39 12.54
CA ASP A 77 -11.77 2.85 12.51
C ASP A 77 -11.37 3.54 11.19
N CYS A 78 -10.32 4.36 11.25
CA CYS A 78 -9.68 4.95 10.09
C CYS A 78 -8.16 4.97 10.27
N ILE A 79 -7.43 4.65 9.20
CA ILE A 79 -5.96 4.63 9.18
C ILE A 79 -5.40 5.36 7.97
N VAL A 80 -4.21 5.91 8.14
CA VAL A 80 -3.36 6.44 7.07
C VAL A 80 -2.23 5.45 6.82
N VAL A 81 -1.98 5.14 5.54
CA VAL A 81 -0.89 4.28 5.09
C VAL A 81 0.06 5.10 4.22
N GLU A 82 1.31 5.19 4.64
CA GLU A 82 2.36 5.97 3.97
C GLU A 82 3.58 5.08 3.70
N SER A 83 3.90 4.91 2.41
CA SER A 83 5.12 4.22 1.99
C SER A 83 6.21 5.25 1.75
N MET A 84 7.21 5.29 2.61
CA MET A 84 8.30 6.27 2.61
C MET A 84 9.66 5.57 2.46
N LYS A 85 10.74 6.35 2.38
CA LYS A 85 12.09 5.80 2.14
C LYS A 85 12.57 4.84 3.23
N ASP A 86 12.03 4.97 4.43
CA ASP A 86 12.34 4.15 5.60
C ASP A 86 11.32 3.01 5.82
N GLY A 87 10.33 2.86 4.93
CA GLY A 87 9.40 1.73 4.94
C GLY A 87 7.92 2.13 4.85
N LEU A 88 7.05 1.14 5.04
CA LEU A 88 5.61 1.30 5.10
C LEU A 88 5.16 1.61 6.53
N HIS A 89 4.50 2.75 6.72
CA HIS A 89 3.98 3.19 8.00
C HIS A 89 2.46 3.18 8.01
N VAL A 90 1.87 2.79 9.13
CA VAL A 90 0.42 2.73 9.33
C VAL A 90 0.05 3.49 10.60
N TYR A 91 -0.70 4.58 10.45
CA TYR A 91 -1.11 5.47 11.54
C TYR A 91 -2.61 5.39 11.78
N ASP A 92 -3.04 5.49 13.04
CA ASP A 92 -4.44 5.78 13.35
C ASP A 92 -4.80 7.20 12.88
N ASN A 93 -6.03 7.38 12.42
CA ASN A 93 -6.58 8.66 12.00
C ASN A 93 -7.91 8.92 12.75
N PRO A 94 -7.83 9.52 13.96
CA PRO A 94 -8.98 9.74 14.84
C PRO A 94 -9.95 10.84 14.36
#